data_AF-A0A349WGZ3-F1
#
_entry.id   AF-A0A349WGZ3-F1
#
_cell.length_a   1.000
_cell.length_b   1.000
_cell.length_c   1.000
_cell.angle_alpha   90.00
_cell.angle_beta   90.00
_cell.angle_gamma   90.00
#
_symmetry.space_group_name_H-M   'P 1'
#
loop_
_entity.id
_entity.type
_entity.pdbx_description
1 polymer ?
#
loop_
_entity_poly.entity_id
_entity_poly.type
_entity_poly.pdbx_seq_one_letter_code
_entity_poly.pdbx_strand_id
1 'polypeptide(L)'
;YIVYGPLANGATTTMFESVPTYPNPDRYWQVIEKWKINQFYTAPTAIRAIAAAGEEWPSKYDMDSLRVLGSVGEPINPEAWRWYYKNTGKERCPIVDTWWQTET
;
A
#
# COMPACT_ATOMS: atom_id res chain seq x y z
N TYR A 1 2.88 -6.36 -9.89
CA TYR A 1 2.47 -5.50 -11.04
C TYR A 1 3.36 -4.27 -11.18
N ILE A 2 4.68 -4.44 -11.29
CA ILE A 2 5.63 -3.30 -11.39
C ILE A 2 5.96 -2.97 -12.86
N VAL A 3 6.29 -3.97 -13.66
CA VAL A 3 6.86 -3.78 -15.01
C VAL A 3 5.79 -3.86 -16.10
N TYR A 4 5.40 -5.07 -16.52
CA TYR A 4 4.57 -5.26 -17.71
C TYR A 4 3.24 -4.52 -17.70
N GLY A 5 2.43 -4.71 -16.65
CA GLY A 5 1.10 -4.08 -16.54
C GLY A 5 1.14 -2.55 -16.64
N PRO A 6 1.85 -1.85 -15.74
CA PRO A 6 1.92 -0.39 -15.78
C PRO A 6 2.55 0.17 -17.07
N LEU A 7 3.67 -0.41 -17.52
CA LEU A 7 4.40 0.13 -18.67
C LEU A 7 3.65 -0.07 -19.99
N ALA A 8 2.94 -1.19 -20.15
CA ALA A 8 2.07 -1.41 -21.32
C ALA A 8 0.92 -0.39 -21.40
N ASN A 9 0.49 0.14 -20.25
CA ASN A 9 -0.55 1.18 -20.16
C ASN A 9 0.01 2.61 -20.22
N GLY A 10 1.32 2.79 -20.46
CA GLY A 10 1.97 4.10 -20.45
C GLY A 10 1.94 4.80 -19.09
N ALA A 11 1.75 4.05 -17.99
CA ALA A 11 1.70 4.58 -16.64
C ALA A 11 3.09 4.71 -16.03
N THR A 12 3.25 5.65 -15.10
CA THR A 12 4.44 5.74 -14.25
C THR A 12 4.35 4.68 -13.14
N THR A 13 5.40 3.86 -13.02
CA THR A 13 5.48 2.78 -12.00
C THR A 13 6.60 3.06 -11.01
N THR A 14 6.49 2.50 -9.81
CA THR A 14 7.48 2.66 -8.73
C THR A 14 8.20 1.36 -8.47
N MET A 15 9.54 1.40 -8.54
CA MET A 15 10.41 0.36 -8.03
C MET A 15 10.90 0.76 -6.64
N PHE A 16 10.62 -0.08 -5.64
CA PHE A 16 10.96 0.18 -4.25
C PHE A 16 11.93 -0.89 -3.75
N GLU A 17 13.16 -0.47 -3.43
CA GLU A 17 14.25 -1.38 -3.02
C GLU A 17 14.35 -1.56 -1.50
N SER A 18 13.75 -0.65 -0.72
CA SER A 18 13.83 -0.67 0.73
C SER A 18 12.80 -1.62 1.36
N VAL A 19 12.65 -1.56 2.69
CA VAL A 19 11.65 -2.32 3.45
C VAL A 19 10.65 -1.36 4.12
N PRO A 20 9.44 -1.81 4.50
CA PRO A 20 8.40 -0.93 5.06
C PRO A 20 8.81 -0.18 6.33
N THR A 21 9.79 -0.72 7.07
CA THR A 21 10.17 -0.30 8.41
C THR A 21 11.54 0.38 8.50
N TYR A 22 12.23 0.58 7.38
CA TYR A 22 13.55 1.21 7.36
C TYR A 22 13.54 2.54 6.59
N PRO A 23 14.10 3.64 7.14
CA PRO A 23 14.73 3.73 8.46
C PRO A 23 13.72 3.73 9.62
N ASN A 24 12.45 4.01 9.35
CA ASN A 24 11.36 4.02 10.31
C ASN A 24 10.09 3.35 9.71
N PRO A 25 9.09 2.99 10.54
CA PRO A 25 7.82 2.36 10.13
C PRO A 25 6.85 3.26 9.33
N ASP A 26 7.33 4.37 8.81
CA ASP A 26 6.60 5.29 7.94
C ASP A 26 7.11 5.26 6.49
N ARG A 27 8.01 4.33 6.15
CA ARG A 27 8.72 4.38 4.87
C ARG A 27 7.79 4.39 3.66
N TYR A 28 6.72 3.60 3.70
CA TYR A 28 5.72 3.61 2.62
C TYR A 28 5.00 4.96 2.50
N TRP A 29 4.58 5.54 3.61
CA TRP A 29 3.85 6.81 3.65
C TRP A 29 4.72 7.96 3.16
N GLN A 30 6.01 7.98 3.54
CA GLN A 30 7.00 8.93 3.02
C GLN A 30 7.12 8.87 1.50
N VAL A 31 7.21 7.65 0.94
CA VAL A 31 7.35 7.45 -0.52
C VAL A 31 6.08 7.90 -1.24
N ILE A 32 4.91 7.56 -0.69
CA ILE A 32 3.61 7.97 -1.23
C ILE A 32 3.49 9.48 -1.26
N GLU A 33 3.81 10.18 -0.17
CA GLU A 33 3.74 11.64 -0.10
C GLU A 33 4.75 12.32 -1.02
N LYS A 34 6.01 11.84 -1.01
CA LYS A 34 7.09 12.42 -1.79
C LYS A 34 6.80 12.39 -3.30
N TRP A 35 6.27 11.26 -3.78
CA TRP A 35 6.04 11.05 -5.21
C TRP A 35 4.58 11.20 -5.63
N LYS A 36 3.71 11.59 -4.69
CA LYS A 36 2.26 11.72 -4.90
C LYS A 36 1.67 10.47 -5.56
N ILE A 37 2.03 9.30 -5.02
CA ILE A 37 1.52 8.01 -5.50
C ILE A 37 -0.01 8.00 -5.38
N ASN A 38 -0.67 7.53 -6.44
CA ASN A 38 -2.13 7.51 -6.52
C ASN A 38 -2.76 6.13 -6.31
N GLN A 39 -1.98 5.06 -6.45
CA GLN A 39 -2.40 3.68 -6.19
C GLN A 39 -1.30 2.96 -5.41
N PHE A 40 -1.65 2.32 -4.31
CA PHE A 40 -0.68 1.61 -3.47
C PHE A 40 -1.04 0.13 -3.36
N TYR A 41 -0.11 -0.74 -3.73
CA TYR A 41 -0.33 -2.18 -3.89
C TYR A 41 0.72 -2.98 -3.11
N THR A 42 0.29 -3.74 -2.10
CA THR A 42 1.20 -4.46 -1.20
C THR A 42 0.57 -5.75 -0.65
N ALA A 43 1.35 -6.56 0.06
CA ALA A 43 0.89 -7.81 0.66
C ALA A 43 0.29 -7.61 2.05
N PRO A 44 -0.71 -8.42 2.48
CA PRO A 44 -1.25 -8.42 3.83
C PRO A 44 -0.19 -8.55 4.93
N THR A 45 0.86 -9.35 4.74
CA THR A 45 1.99 -9.44 5.67
C THR A 45 2.65 -8.08 5.92
N ALA A 46 2.85 -7.28 4.88
CA ALA A 46 3.41 -5.94 5.03
C ALA A 46 2.43 -5.00 5.76
N ILE A 47 1.13 -5.10 5.45
CA ILE A 47 0.07 -4.33 6.14
C ILE A 47 0.04 -4.67 7.63
N ARG A 48 0.14 -5.95 7.99
CA ARG A 48 0.19 -6.37 9.41
C ARG A 48 1.44 -5.86 10.12
N ALA A 49 2.60 -5.91 9.45
CA ALA A 49 3.85 -5.43 10.02
C ALA A 49 3.82 -3.93 10.33
N ILE A 50 3.31 -3.11 9.42
CA ILE A 50 3.18 -1.66 9.64
C ILE A 50 2.03 -1.32 10.60
N ALA A 51 0.96 -2.12 10.63
CA ALA A 51 -0.10 -1.95 11.63
C ALA A 51 0.38 -2.23 13.05
N ALA A 52 1.21 -3.26 13.24
CA ALA A 52 1.82 -3.59 14.53
C ALA A 52 2.78 -2.50 15.04
N ALA A 53 3.31 -1.64 14.15
CA ALA A 53 4.17 -0.53 14.53
C ALA A 53 3.42 0.69 15.08
N GLY A 54 2.08 0.73 14.99
CA GLY A 54 1.23 1.78 15.55
C GLY A 54 0.58 2.71 14.51
N GLU A 55 -0.53 3.35 14.90
CA GLU A 55 -1.31 4.26 14.04
C GLU A 55 -0.67 5.66 13.91
N GLU A 56 0.30 5.98 14.76
CA GLU A 56 1.01 7.26 14.78
C GLU A 56 1.95 7.46 13.58
N TRP A 57 2.34 6.39 12.89
CA TRP A 57 3.17 6.48 11.68
C TRP A 57 2.39 6.97 10.48
N PRO A 58 1.26 6.34 10.09
CA PRO A 58 0.44 6.85 9.00
C PRO A 58 -0.28 8.17 9.32
N SER A 59 -0.47 8.54 10.60
CA SER A 59 -1.10 9.82 10.97
C SER A 59 -0.24 11.05 10.67
N LYS A 60 1.08 10.88 10.49
CA LYS A 60 2.02 11.94 10.11
C LYS A 60 1.91 12.40 8.65
N TYR A 61 1.10 11.70 7.84
CA TYR A 61 1.00 11.91 6.40
C TYR A 61 -0.47 12.00 5.97
N ASP A 62 -0.76 12.94 5.07
CA ASP A 62 -2.11 13.19 4.55
C ASP A 62 -2.52 12.12 3.52
N MET A 63 -1.59 11.76 2.63
CA MET A 63 -1.75 10.77 1.57
C MET A 63 -2.94 11.09 0.64
N ASP A 64 -3.13 12.37 0.34
CA ASP A 64 -4.26 12.87 -0.47
C ASP A 64 -4.20 12.48 -1.94
N SER A 65 -3.01 12.13 -2.43
CA SER A 65 -2.86 11.60 -3.79
C SER A 65 -3.47 10.21 -3.96
N LEU A 66 -3.58 9.42 -2.90
CA LEU A 66 -4.10 8.05 -2.95
C LEU A 66 -5.58 8.03 -3.33
N ARG A 67 -5.92 7.11 -4.24
CA ARG A 67 -7.27 6.85 -4.71
C ARG A 67 -7.68 5.39 -4.57
N VAL A 68 -6.72 4.46 -4.68
CA VAL A 68 -6.99 3.02 -4.59
C VAL A 68 -5.90 2.35 -3.77
N LEU A 69 -6.32 1.46 -2.89
CA LEU A 69 -5.45 0.56 -2.15
C LEU A 69 -5.64 -0.86 -2.66
N GLY A 70 -4.55 -1.61 -2.80
CA GLY A 70 -4.60 -3.01 -3.21
C GLY A 70 -3.91 -3.93 -2.23
N SER A 71 -4.46 -5.14 -2.12
CA SER A 71 -3.93 -6.24 -1.33
C SER A 71 -3.81 -7.51 -2.19
N VAL A 72 -2.77 -8.31 -1.96
CA VAL A 72 -2.45 -9.46 -2.82
C VAL A 72 -1.69 -10.56 -2.10
N GLY A 73 -1.88 -11.80 -2.58
CA GLY A 73 -0.96 -12.92 -2.38
C GLY A 73 -1.35 -13.85 -1.23
N GLU A 74 -2.07 -13.36 -0.24
CA GLU A 74 -2.62 -14.15 0.85
C GLU A 74 -3.93 -13.54 1.35
N PRO A 75 -4.73 -14.26 2.14
CA PRO A 75 -5.94 -13.70 2.74
C PRO A 75 -5.63 -12.52 3.68
N ILE A 76 -6.31 -11.40 3.47
CA ILE A 76 -6.32 -10.27 4.41
C ILE A 76 -7.40 -10.49 5.48
N ASN A 77 -7.02 -10.45 6.76
CA ASN A 77 -7.99 -10.57 7.85
C ASN A 77 -8.79 -9.25 8.00
N PRO A 78 -10.04 -9.31 8.50
CA PRO A 78 -10.91 -8.13 8.60
C PRO A 78 -10.32 -6.96 9.42
N GLU A 79 -9.51 -7.26 10.44
CA GLU A 79 -8.85 -6.23 11.26
C GLU A 79 -7.79 -5.46 10.45
N ALA A 80 -6.90 -6.17 9.74
CA ALA A 80 -5.91 -5.53 8.87
C ALA A 80 -6.57 -4.76 7.73
N TRP A 81 -7.67 -5.27 7.18
CA TRP A 81 -8.44 -4.58 6.15
C TRP A 81 -9.00 -3.24 6.66
N ARG A 82 -9.63 -3.25 7.85
CA ARG A 82 -10.15 -2.01 8.48
C ARG A 82 -9.04 -1.04 8.84
N TRP A 83 -7.93 -1.55 9.39
CA TRP A 83 -6.76 -0.72 9.69
C TRP A 83 -6.21 -0.04 8.44
N TYR A 84 -6.08 -0.79 7.33
CA TYR A 84 -5.58 -0.26 6.06
C TYR A 84 -6.52 0.79 5.46
N TYR A 85 -7.83 0.54 5.51
CA TYR A 85 -8.86 1.47 5.03
C TYR A 85 -8.81 2.79 5.80
N LYS A 86 -8.76 2.72 7.12
CA LYS A 86 -8.80 3.88 8.00
C LYS A 86 -7.47 4.64 8.01
N ASN A 87 -6.37 3.96 8.29
CA ASN A 87 -5.10 4.62 8.60
C ASN A 87 -4.31 5.00 7.35
N THR A 88 -4.30 4.14 6.33
CA THR A 88 -3.66 4.44 5.04
C THR A 88 -4.62 5.14 4.08
N GLY A 89 -5.84 4.60 3.92
CA GLY A 89 -6.81 5.10 2.97
C GLY A 89 -7.56 6.36 3.42
N LYS A 90 -7.40 6.75 4.70
CA LYS A 90 -8.12 7.85 5.37
C LYS A 90 -9.64 7.74 5.23
N GLU A 91 -10.16 6.51 5.12
CA GLU A 91 -11.58 6.23 4.84
C GLU A 91 -12.09 6.80 3.50
N ARG A 92 -11.17 7.12 2.58
CA ARG A 92 -11.46 7.67 1.23
C ARG A 92 -11.21 6.66 0.12
N CYS A 93 -10.23 5.77 0.33
CA CYS A 93 -9.72 4.88 -0.72
C CYS A 93 -10.41 3.51 -0.67
N PRO A 94 -11.09 3.05 -1.73
CA PRO A 94 -11.50 1.65 -1.85
C PRO A 94 -10.28 0.72 -1.77
N ILE A 95 -10.49 -0.43 -1.15
CA ILE A 95 -9.52 -1.52 -1.12
C ILE A 95 -9.94 -2.59 -2.11
N VAL A 96 -9.04 -2.93 -3.03
CA VAL A 96 -9.19 -4.05 -3.96
C VAL A 96 -8.36 -5.23 -3.44
N ASP A 97 -9.04 -6.25 -2.96
CA ASP A 97 -8.40 -7.53 -2.61
C ASP A 97 -8.29 -8.38 -3.88
N THR A 98 -7.05 -8.63 -4.31
CA THR A 98 -6.76 -9.23 -5.63
C THR A 98 -6.22 -10.63 -5.46
N TRP A 99 -7.10 -11.61 -5.70
CA TRP A 99 -6.73 -13.00 -5.78
C TRP A 99 -6.30 -13.38 -7.21
N TRP A 100 -5.14 -14.01 -7.34
CA TRP A 100 -4.59 -14.59 -8.56
C TRP A 100 -3.41 -15.50 -8.20
N GLN A 101 -2.86 -16.22 -9.17
CA GLN A 101 -1.71 -17.13 -8.99
C GLN A 101 -0.69 -16.94 -10.11
N THR A 102 0.52 -17.46 -9.97
CA THR A 102 1.54 -17.37 -11.02
C THR A 102 1.08 -17.98 -12.35
N GLU A 103 0.20 -18.98 -12.30
CA GLU A 103 -0.39 -19.68 -13.44
C GLU A 103 -1.47 -18.85 -14.17
N THR A 104 -1.90 -17.71 -13.63
CA THR A 104 -2.95 -16.82 -14.17
C THR A 104 -2.40 -15.46 -14.55
#